data_AF-M3IDW9-F1
#
_entry.id   AF-M3IDW9-F1
#
_cell.length_a   1.000
_cell.length_b   1.000
_cell.length_c   1.000
_cell.angle_alpha   90.00
_cell.angle_beta   90.00
_cell.angle_gamma   90.00
#
_symmetry.space_group_name_H-M   'P 1'
#
loop_
_entity.id
_entity.type
_entity.pdbx_description
1 polymer ?
#
loop_
_entity_poly.entity_id
_entity_poly.type
_entity_poly.pdbx_seq_one_letter_code
_entity_poly.pdbx_strand_id
1 'polypeptide(L)'
;MTKFSKRAEIKNICKKNGSVIITFVSKNGPLNFLGGQYIILNSGLKTKDGKEIKRAYSIFSSDAQQEEFQICIQPVTGGLISNHIPNLAIGSELEFSGPWGKFFENPNWPKKGKFF
;
A
#
# COMPACT_ATOMS: atom_id res chain seq x y z
N MET A 1 -19.46 -3.84 14.13
CA MET A 1 -19.16 -2.74 13.19
C MET A 1 -18.35 -3.32 12.04
N THR A 2 -19.01 -3.54 10.90
CA THR A 2 -18.41 -4.10 9.69
C THR A 2 -17.39 -3.11 9.14
N LYS A 3 -16.11 -3.48 9.19
CA LYS A 3 -15.00 -2.61 8.80
C LYS A 3 -15.03 -2.49 7.28
N PHE A 4 -15.45 -1.34 6.74
CA PHE A 4 -15.40 -1.07 5.30
C PHE A 4 -13.93 -1.03 4.85
N SER A 5 -13.40 -2.20 4.48
CA SER A 5 -12.08 -2.35 3.90
C SER A 5 -12.17 -1.90 2.44
N LYS A 6 -11.28 -0.98 2.02
CA LYS A 6 -11.18 -0.62 0.60
C LYS A 6 -10.62 -1.83 -0.16
N ARG A 7 -10.93 -1.95 -1.45
CA ARG A 7 -10.43 -3.01 -2.33
C ARG A 7 -9.66 -2.41 -3.49
N ALA A 8 -8.59 -3.09 -3.86
CA ALA A 8 -7.81 -2.74 -5.03
C ALA A 8 -7.49 -4.00 -5.84
N GLU A 9 -7.53 -3.86 -7.16
CA GLU A 9 -7.28 -4.93 -8.12
C GLU A 9 -5.88 -4.79 -8.70
N ILE A 10 -5.15 -5.89 -8.81
CA ILE A 10 -3.83 -5.91 -9.43
C ILE A 10 -3.99 -5.72 -10.94
N LYS A 11 -3.58 -4.56 -11.45
CA LYS A 11 -3.58 -4.25 -12.89
C LYS A 11 -2.30 -4.70 -13.58
N ASN A 12 -1.15 -4.58 -12.91
CA ASN A 12 0.14 -4.93 -13.49
C ASN A 12 1.16 -5.35 -12.41
N ILE A 13 2.08 -6.23 -12.79
CA ILE A 13 3.22 -6.66 -11.97
C ILE A 13 4.50 -6.55 -12.81
N CYS A 14 5.45 -5.74 -12.36
CA CYS A 14 6.74 -5.55 -13.03
C CYS A 14 7.88 -5.92 -12.07
N LYS A 15 8.70 -6.91 -12.44
CA LYS A 15 9.87 -7.34 -11.66
C LYS A 15 11.13 -6.66 -12.21
N LYS A 16 11.85 -5.91 -11.38
CA LYS A 16 13.07 -5.18 -11.77
C LYS A 16 14.10 -5.16 -10.65
N ASN A 17 15.33 -5.55 -10.95
CA ASN A 17 16.47 -5.53 -10.02
C ASN A 17 16.20 -6.21 -8.67
N GLY A 18 15.46 -7.32 -8.69
CA GLY A 18 15.08 -8.04 -7.47
C GLY A 18 13.93 -7.42 -6.68
N SER A 19 13.41 -6.26 -7.06
CA SER A 19 12.18 -5.68 -6.53
C SER A 19 10.99 -5.94 -7.45
N VAL A 20 9.79 -5.78 -6.94
CA VAL A 20 8.53 -5.94 -7.68
C VAL A 20 7.67 -4.71 -7.50
N ILE A 21 7.37 -4.03 -8.59
CA ILE A 21 6.44 -2.92 -8.64
C ILE A 21 5.08 -3.48 -9.04
N ILE A 22 4.06 -3.19 -8.24
CA ILE A 22 2.69 -3.63 -8.49
C ILE A 22 1.82 -2.40 -8.67
N THR A 23 1.11 -2.34 -9.79
CA THR A 23 0.10 -1.31 -10.05
C THR A 23 -1.26 -1.86 -9.63
N PHE A 24 -1.95 -1.08 -8.80
CA PHE A 24 -3.30 -1.36 -8.32
C PHE A 24 -4.29 -0.35 -8.88
N VAL A 25 -5.50 -0.81 -9.18
CA VAL A 25 -6.67 0.04 -9.47
C VAL A 25 -7.58 0.02 -8.25
N SER A 26 -7.95 1.20 -7.73
CA SER A 26 -8.90 1.31 -6.63
C SER A 26 -10.32 0.95 -7.07
N LYS A 27 -11.00 0.07 -6.33
CA LYS A 27 -12.42 -0.25 -6.55
C LYS A 27 -13.35 0.66 -5.75
N ASN A 28 -12.79 1.61 -5.01
CA ASN A 28 -13.53 2.56 -4.17
C ASN A 28 -13.38 4.01 -4.65
N GLY A 29 -12.93 4.21 -5.89
CA GLY A 29 -12.65 5.53 -6.48
C GLY A 29 -11.30 6.12 -6.04
N PRO A 30 -11.07 7.42 -6.28
CA PRO A 30 -9.81 8.10 -6.01
C PRO A 30 -9.28 7.91 -4.59
N LEU A 31 -7.99 7.63 -4.44
CA LEU A 31 -7.35 7.45 -3.13
C LEU A 31 -7.22 8.75 -2.34
N ASN A 32 -7.08 9.89 -3.03
CA ASN A 32 -6.79 11.21 -2.49
C ASN A 32 -5.56 11.20 -1.56
N PHE A 33 -4.49 10.52 -1.99
CA PHE A 33 -3.23 10.48 -1.24
C PHE A 33 -2.31 11.64 -1.64
N LEU A 34 -1.43 12.02 -0.73
CA LEU A 34 -0.31 12.92 -0.98
C LEU A 34 1.01 12.12 -1.05
N GLY A 35 1.96 12.60 -1.85
CA GLY A 35 3.30 12.03 -1.95
C GLY A 35 3.93 11.79 -0.57
N GLY A 36 4.43 10.57 -0.35
CA GLY A 36 5.04 10.13 0.92
C GLY A 36 4.09 9.42 1.90
N GLN A 37 2.80 9.32 1.57
CA GLN A 37 1.85 8.49 2.31
C GLN A 37 1.97 6.98 1.98
N TYR A 38 1.34 6.16 2.81
CA TYR A 38 1.36 4.70 2.70
C TYR A 38 -0.03 4.08 2.88
N ILE A 39 -0.20 2.83 2.47
CA ILE A 39 -1.39 2.02 2.73
C ILE A 39 -1.04 0.82 3.60
N ILE A 40 -2.05 0.21 4.23
CA ILE A 40 -1.92 -1.09 4.89
C ILE A 40 -2.68 -2.11 4.06
N LEU A 41 -1.94 -3.02 3.40
CA LEU A 41 -2.50 -4.11 2.61
C LEU A 41 -2.77 -5.33 3.49
N ASN A 42 -3.94 -5.92 3.31
CA ASN A 42 -4.26 -7.26 3.76
C ASN A 42 -3.79 -8.25 2.71
N SER A 43 -2.95 -9.21 3.10
CA SER A 43 -2.36 -10.16 2.16
C SER A 43 -3.30 -11.26 1.69
N GLY A 44 -4.52 -11.36 2.25
CA GLY A 44 -5.42 -12.50 2.04
C GLY A 44 -5.01 -13.77 2.80
N LEU A 45 -3.79 -13.79 3.37
CA LEU A 45 -3.30 -14.86 4.22
C LEU A 45 -3.76 -14.68 5.66
N LYS A 46 -3.86 -15.81 6.37
CA LYS A 46 -4.12 -15.87 7.81
C LYS A 46 -3.00 -16.58 8.54
N THR A 47 -2.76 -16.17 9.78
CA THR A 47 -1.91 -16.91 10.71
C THR A 47 -2.58 -18.23 11.13
N LYS A 48 -1.85 -19.11 11.82
CA LYS A 48 -2.40 -20.38 12.33
C LYS A 48 -3.58 -20.18 13.29
N ASP A 49 -3.59 -19.07 14.02
CA ASP A 49 -4.68 -18.63 14.91
C ASP A 49 -5.79 -17.84 14.17
N GLY A 50 -5.76 -17.81 12.83
CA GLY A 50 -6.82 -17.22 12.00
C GLY A 50 -6.78 -15.70 11.84
N LYS A 51 -5.74 -15.02 12.33
CA LYS A 51 -5.60 -13.57 12.19
C LYS A 51 -5.11 -13.18 10.80
N GLU A 52 -5.70 -12.14 10.23
CA GLU A 52 -5.27 -11.59 8.93
C GLU A 52 -3.85 -11.05 9.01
N ILE A 53 -3.03 -11.38 8.00
CA ILE A 53 -1.66 -10.88 7.93
C ILE A 53 -1.65 -9.61 7.07
N LYS A 54 -1.28 -8.47 7.68
CA LYS A 54 -1.27 -7.14 7.03
C LYS A 54 0.10 -6.50 7.06
N ARG A 55 0.43 -5.68 6.06
CA ARG A 55 1.68 -4.88 6.00
C ARG A 55 1.46 -3.50 5.42
N ALA A 56 2.22 -2.55 5.95
CA ALA A 56 2.29 -1.20 5.41
C ALA A 56 3.22 -1.17 4.18
N TYR A 57 2.79 -0.47 3.14
CA TYR A 57 3.60 -0.18 1.96
C TYR A 57 3.41 1.27 1.56
N SER A 58 4.52 1.99 1.37
CA SER A 58 4.50 3.35 0.84
C SER A 58 3.95 3.37 -0.57
N ILE A 59 3.16 4.40 -0.88
CA ILE A 59 2.70 4.62 -2.24
C ILE A 59 3.89 5.14 -3.05
N PHE A 60 4.18 4.44 -4.14
CA PHE A 60 5.37 4.63 -4.99
C PHE A 60 5.08 5.48 -6.23
N SER A 61 3.81 5.59 -6.63
CA SER A 61 3.38 6.40 -7.77
C SER A 61 3.20 7.88 -7.39
N SER A 62 3.20 8.75 -8.40
CA SER A 62 2.82 10.16 -8.23
C SER A 62 1.37 10.31 -7.79
N ASP A 63 1.12 11.25 -6.89
CA ASP A 63 -0.19 11.73 -6.45
C ASP A 63 -0.93 12.59 -7.50
N ALA A 64 -0.37 12.78 -8.70
CA ALA A 64 -1.14 13.27 -9.84
C ALA A 64 -2.14 12.24 -10.39
N GLN A 65 -1.92 10.94 -10.11
CA GLN A 65 -2.83 9.85 -10.45
C GLN A 65 -3.45 9.29 -9.16
N GLN A 66 -4.78 9.23 -9.11
CA GLN A 66 -5.53 8.88 -7.90
C GLN A 66 -6.42 7.65 -8.07
N GLU A 67 -6.74 7.24 -9.30
CA GLU A 67 -7.50 6.01 -9.57
C GLU A 67 -6.62 4.76 -9.50
N GLU A 68 -5.34 4.95 -9.79
CA GLU A 68 -4.31 3.92 -9.74
C GLU A 68 -3.20 4.34 -8.77
N PHE A 69 -2.62 3.36 -8.11
CA PHE A 69 -1.45 3.58 -7.29
C PHE A 69 -0.48 2.42 -7.43
N GLN A 70 0.80 2.71 -7.21
CA GLN A 70 1.85 1.70 -7.22
C GLN A 70 2.41 1.49 -5.84
N ILE A 71 2.84 0.26 -5.57
CA ILE A 71 3.74 -0.06 -4.46
C ILE A 71 4.97 -0.75 -5.02
N CYS A 72 6.09 -0.61 -4.31
CA CYS A 72 7.30 -1.38 -4.58
C CYS A 72 7.54 -2.34 -3.41
N ILE A 73 7.67 -3.63 -3.72
CA ILE A 73 7.94 -4.70 -2.76
C ILE A 73 9.33 -5.24 -3.04
N GLN A 74 10.16 -5.29 -2.00
CA GLN A 74 11.38 -6.09 -2.02
C GLN A 74 11.09 -7.46 -1.40
N PRO A 75 11.08 -8.56 -2.18
CA PRO A 75 11.04 -9.90 -1.63
C PRO A 75 12.23 -10.13 -0.69
N VAL A 76 11.96 -10.64 0.51
CA VAL A 76 12.97 -11.00 1.50
C VAL A 76 12.93 -12.51 1.76
N THR A 77 14.08 -13.12 2.00
CA THR A 77 14.19 -14.56 2.31
C THR A 77 13.33 -14.89 3.52
N GLY A 78 12.42 -15.87 3.36
CA GLY A 78 11.47 -16.28 4.41
C GLY A 78 10.29 -15.31 4.65
N GLY A 79 10.19 -14.20 3.93
CA GLY A 79 9.11 -13.23 4.10
C GLY A 79 7.77 -13.74 3.58
N LEU A 80 6.75 -13.85 4.44
CA LEU A 80 5.44 -14.37 4.03
C LEU A 80 4.75 -13.47 2.99
N ILE A 81 4.55 -12.18 3.31
CA ILE A 81 3.78 -11.27 2.46
C ILE A 81 4.60 -10.80 1.26
N SER A 82 5.87 -10.47 1.48
CA SER A 82 6.75 -9.95 0.43
C SER A 82 7.03 -10.95 -0.68
N ASN A 83 6.86 -12.26 -0.41
CA ASN A 83 6.92 -13.30 -1.43
C ASN A 83 5.53 -13.69 -1.96
N HIS A 84 4.46 -13.55 -1.15
CA HIS A 84 3.11 -13.92 -1.57
C HIS A 84 2.50 -12.93 -2.56
N ILE A 85 2.44 -11.64 -2.21
CA ILE A 85 1.72 -10.63 -3.00
C ILE A 85 2.27 -10.53 -4.44
N PRO A 86 3.60 -10.51 -4.68
CA PRO A 86 4.16 -10.49 -6.03
C PRO A 86 3.84 -11.70 -6.93
N ASN A 87 3.30 -12.79 -6.36
CA ASN A 87 2.97 -14.01 -7.08
C ASN A 87 1.46 -14.19 -7.28
N LEU A 88 0.64 -13.21 -6.88
CA LEU A 88 -0.78 -13.16 -7.22
C LEU A 88 -0.96 -12.88 -8.73
N ALA A 89 -2.08 -13.33 -9.28
CA ALA A 89 -2.41 -13.07 -10.68
C ALA A 89 -2.87 -11.62 -10.89
N ILE A 90 -2.63 -11.08 -12.08
CA ILE A 90 -3.33 -9.86 -12.55
C ILE A 90 -4.85 -10.13 -12.48
N GLY A 91 -5.60 -9.13 -12.02
CA GLY A 91 -7.04 -9.23 -11.72
C GLY A 91 -7.34 -9.68 -10.28
N SER A 92 -6.35 -10.10 -9.49
CA SER A 92 -6.58 -10.44 -8.08
C SER A 92 -6.94 -9.19 -7.28
N GLU A 93 -7.96 -9.28 -6.43
CA GLU A 93 -8.36 -8.22 -5.52
C GLU A 93 -7.73 -8.41 -4.13
N LEU A 94 -7.24 -7.32 -3.55
CA LEU A 94 -6.76 -7.27 -2.17
C LEU A 94 -7.48 -6.17 -1.41
N GLU A 95 -7.68 -6.43 -0.12
CA GLU A 95 -8.20 -5.44 0.81
C GLU A 95 -7.09 -4.53 1.34
N PHE A 96 -7.42 -3.26 1.58
CA PHE A 96 -6.49 -2.31 2.16
C PHE A 96 -7.18 -1.22 2.99
N SER A 97 -6.37 -0.52 3.79
CA SER A 97 -6.76 0.74 4.44
C SER A 97 -5.75 1.85 4.13
N GLY A 98 -6.23 3.09 4.18
CA GLY A 98 -5.43 4.29 3.92
C GLY A 98 -6.12 5.27 2.95
N PRO A 99 -5.39 6.28 2.45
CA PRO A 99 -3.96 6.52 2.72
C PRO A 99 -3.68 6.93 4.18
N TRP A 100 -2.47 6.65 4.65
CA TRP A 100 -1.98 6.94 6.00
C TRP A 100 -0.65 7.68 5.94
N GLY A 101 -0.27 8.29 7.07
CA GLY A 101 1.04 8.94 7.23
C GLY A 101 0.96 10.47 7.16
N LYS A 102 1.94 11.09 7.84
CA LYS A 102 2.14 12.54 7.91
C LYS A 102 3.42 13.01 7.22
N PHE A 103 4.11 12.08 6.54
CA PHE A 103 5.28 12.38 5.74
C PHE A 103 4.82 12.79 4.35
N PHE A 104 4.34 14.01 4.23
CA PHE A 104 4.00 14.65 2.98
C PHE A 104 4.46 16.11 3.05
N GLU A 105 4.58 16.77 1.90
CA GLU A 105 4.97 18.17 1.86
C GLU A 105 3.97 18.99 2.69
N ASN A 106 4.47 19.53 3.79
CA ASN A 106 3.72 20.45 4.63
C ASN A 106 4.53 21.75 4.69
N PRO A 107 4.11 22.80 3.97
CA PRO A 107 4.83 24.07 3.96
C PRO A 107 4.90 24.72 5.35
N ASN A 108 4.11 24.25 6.31
CA ASN A 108 4.07 24.74 7.70
C ASN A 108 4.86 23.85 8.70
N TRP A 109 5.70 22.93 8.23
CA TRP A 109 6.51 22.01 9.06
C TRP A 109 8.03 22.30 8.97
N PRO A 110 8.78 22.20 10.10
CA PRO A 110 8.30 21.97 11.45
C PRO A 110 7.64 23.23 12.03
N LYS A 111 6.63 23.04 12.88
CA LYS A 111 6.09 24.15 13.66
C LYS A 111 7.24 24.77 14.46
N LYS A 112 7.34 26.10 14.50
CA LYS A 112 8.28 26.78 15.41
C LYS A 112 8.15 26.14 16.80
N GLY A 113 9.26 25.60 17.31
CA GLY A 113 9.30 25.04 18.65
C GLY A 113 8.83 26.10 19.64
N LYS A 114 8.04 25.71 20.63
CA LYS A 114 7.80 26.57 21.79
C LYS A 114 9.08 26.53 22.62
N PHE A 115 9.83 27.62 22.64
CA PHE A 115 10.81 27.85 23.69
C PHE A 115 10.01 28.09 24.97
N PHE A 116 10.15 27.18 25.94
CA PHE A 116 9.63 27.38 27.29
C PHE A 116 10.60 28.25 28.08
#